data_AF-A0A4Q8U914-F1
#
_entry.id   AF-A0A4Q8U914-F1
#
_cell.length_a   1.000
_cell.length_b   1.000
_cell.length_c   1.000
_cell.angle_alpha   90.00
_cell.angle_beta   90.00
_cell.angle_gamma   90.00
#
_symmetry.space_group_name_H-M   'P 1'
#
loop_
_entity.id
_entity.type
_entity.pdbx_description
1 polymer ?
#
loop_
_entity_poly.entity_id
_entity_poly.type
_entity_poly.pdbx_seq_one_letter_code
_entity_poly.pdbx_strand_id
1 'polypeptide(L)'
;MDRGNKALAKLVKQRRESFGLSQEEVAQSVGMSLRSYQYLEAGETKITADKEVKLMRAIRSLYISKTGFFLDEDKDNETIASQLKDLFLGLLKG
;
A
#
# COMPACT_ATOMS: atom_id res chain seq x y z
N MET A 1 -1.16 16.01 12.04
CA MET A 1 -0.47 14.85 11.43
C MET A 1 0.05 15.24 10.06
N ASP A 2 1.25 14.78 9.73
CA ASP A 2 1.98 15.10 8.50
C ASP A 2 1.21 14.65 7.23
N ARG A 3 1.19 15.49 6.20
CA ARG A 3 0.58 15.18 4.88
C ARG A 3 1.23 13.95 4.27
N GLY A 4 2.54 13.76 4.47
CA GLY A 4 3.29 12.60 4.00
C GLY A 4 2.75 11.28 4.55
N ASN A 5 2.48 11.22 5.86
CA ASN A 5 1.95 10.01 6.49
C ASN A 5 0.60 9.57 5.92
N LYS A 6 -0.31 10.53 5.70
CA LYS A 6 -1.63 10.26 5.11
C LYS A 6 -1.52 9.77 3.67
N ALA A 7 -0.56 10.29 2.91
CA ALA A 7 -0.30 9.82 1.54
C ALA A 7 0.19 8.37 1.53
N LEU A 8 1.12 8.01 2.42
CA LEU A 8 1.61 6.63 2.56
C LEU A 8 0.49 5.67 2.98
N ALA A 9 -0.33 6.05 3.97
CA ALA A 9 -1.46 5.24 4.42
C ALA A 9 -2.46 4.98 3.27
N LYS A 10 -2.76 6.02 2.48
CA LYS A 10 -3.62 5.90 1.30
C LYS A 10 -3.03 4.97 0.25
N LEU A 11 -1.74 5.05 0.01
CA LEU A 11 -1.02 4.24 -0.98
C LEU A 11 -1.00 2.75 -0.59
N VAL A 12 -0.74 2.44 0.69
CA VAL A 12 -0.86 1.07 1.23
C VAL A 12 -2.27 0.53 1.04
N LYS A 13 -3.29 1.32 1.41
CA LYS A 13 -4.71 0.96 1.26
C LYS A 13 -5.08 0.67 -0.20
N GLN A 14 -4.71 1.56 -1.11
CA GLN A 14 -5.01 1.42 -2.54
C GLN A 14 -4.38 0.13 -3.11
N ARG A 15 -3.13 -0.16 -2.76
CA ARG A 15 -2.45 -1.37 -3.22
C ARG A 15 -3.10 -2.65 -2.68
N ARG A 16 -3.48 -2.65 -1.39
CA ARG A 16 -4.21 -3.77 -0.79
C ARG A 16 -5.54 -4.01 -1.53
N GLU A 17 -6.31 -2.94 -1.74
CA GLU A 17 -7.62 -3.01 -2.38
C GLU A 17 -7.53 -3.44 -3.85
N SER A 18 -6.53 -2.96 -4.59
CA SER A 18 -6.29 -3.38 -5.98
C SER A 18 -6.00 -4.87 -6.12
N PHE A 19 -5.50 -5.51 -5.06
CA PHE A 19 -5.21 -6.95 -5.00
C PHE A 19 -6.33 -7.77 -4.37
N GLY A 20 -7.47 -7.16 -4.04
CA GLY A 20 -8.60 -7.86 -3.43
C GLY A 20 -8.27 -8.49 -2.08
N LEU A 21 -7.35 -7.88 -1.32
CA LEU A 21 -6.93 -8.33 -0.01
C LEU A 21 -7.72 -7.61 1.09
N SER A 22 -8.12 -8.35 2.11
CA SER A 22 -8.70 -7.82 3.34
C SER A 22 -7.62 -7.21 4.24
N GLN A 23 -8.02 -6.30 5.12
CA GLN A 23 -7.14 -5.74 6.15
C GLN A 23 -6.58 -6.82 7.08
N GLU A 24 -7.39 -7.84 7.38
CA GLU A 24 -7.03 -8.98 8.23
C GLU A 24 -5.88 -9.79 7.62
N GLU A 25 -5.97 -10.14 6.34
CA GLU A 25 -4.94 -10.90 5.61
C GLU A 25 -3.59 -10.18 5.68
N VAL A 26 -3.57 -8.87 5.40
CA VAL A 26 -2.33 -8.09 5.45
C VAL A 26 -1.82 -7.97 6.87
N ALA A 27 -2.67 -7.64 7.85
CA ALA A 27 -2.27 -7.51 9.25
C ALA A 27 -1.59 -8.79 9.76
N GLN A 28 -2.21 -9.95 9.51
CA GLN A 28 -1.65 -11.25 9.89
C GLN A 28 -0.29 -11.51 9.22
N SER A 29 -0.15 -11.20 7.93
CA SER A 29 1.09 -11.42 7.18
C SER A 29 2.30 -10.64 7.71
N VAL A 30 2.08 -9.48 8.35
CA VAL A 30 3.16 -8.66 8.90
C VAL A 30 3.30 -8.77 10.43
N GLY A 31 2.50 -9.62 11.07
CA GLY A 31 2.47 -9.80 12.52
C GLY A 31 1.86 -8.62 13.26
N MET A 32 0.87 -7.95 12.68
CA MET A 32 0.13 -6.84 13.29
C MET A 32 -1.27 -7.30 13.71
N SER A 33 -1.82 -6.68 14.74
CA SER A 33 -3.26 -6.80 15.03
C SER A 33 -4.07 -6.08 13.97
N LEU A 34 -5.29 -6.57 13.68
CA LEU A 34 -6.23 -5.90 12.77
C LEU A 34 -6.42 -4.43 13.15
N ARG A 35 -6.62 -4.16 14.45
CA ARG A 35 -6.78 -2.79 14.97
C ARG A 35 -5.59 -1.92 14.61
N SER A 36 -4.36 -2.40 14.82
CA SER A 36 -3.16 -1.61 14.48
C SER A 36 -3.08 -1.31 12.97
N TYR A 37 -3.48 -2.27 12.14
CA TYR A 37 -3.54 -2.09 10.69
C TYR A 37 -4.63 -1.09 10.25
N GLN A 38 -5.81 -1.12 10.88
CA GLN A 38 -6.88 -0.15 10.63
C GLN A 38 -6.46 1.28 10.93
N TYR A 39 -5.81 1.50 12.07
CA TYR A 39 -5.26 2.81 12.43
C TYR A 39 -4.16 3.24 11.46
N LEU A 40 -3.37 2.30 10.94
CA LEU A 40 -2.36 2.57 9.92
C LEU A 40 -3.02 3.07 8.62
N GLU A 41 -4.01 2.37 8.08
CA GLU A 41 -4.69 2.79 6.84
C GLU A 41 -5.53 4.07 7.01
N ALA A 42 -6.02 4.33 8.22
CA ALA A 42 -6.65 5.61 8.58
C ALA A 42 -5.64 6.78 8.63
N GLY A 43 -4.34 6.48 8.57
CA GLY A 43 -3.27 7.47 8.69
C GLY A 43 -3.05 7.96 10.13
N GLU A 44 -3.63 7.28 11.12
CA GLU A 44 -3.53 7.57 12.57
C GLU A 44 -2.20 7.10 13.16
N THR A 45 -1.52 6.17 12.49
CA THR A 45 -0.21 5.66 12.88
C THR A 45 0.88 6.18 11.94
N LYS A 46 2.00 6.64 12.51
CA LYS A 46 3.19 7.01 11.71
C LYS A 46 3.75 5.77 11.01
N ILE A 47 3.87 5.85 9.68
CA ILE A 47 4.49 4.86 8.83
C ILE A 47 5.93 5.28 8.59
N THR A 48 6.88 4.46 9.05
CA THR A 48 8.29 4.61 8.70
C THR A 48 8.55 4.00 7.32
N ALA A 49 9.61 4.42 6.64
CA ALA A 49 10.01 3.84 5.34
C ALA A 49 10.13 2.31 5.42
N ASP A 50 10.81 1.78 6.44
CA ASP A 50 10.95 0.32 6.62
C ASP A 50 9.60 -0.40 6.77
N LYS A 51 8.64 0.22 7.46
CA LYS A 51 7.31 -0.34 7.65
C LYS A 51 6.52 -0.33 6.35
N GLU A 52 6.61 0.75 5.58
CA GLU A 52 6.02 0.86 4.25
C GLU A 52 6.55 -0.23 3.32
N VAL A 53 7.87 -0.40 3.23
CA VAL A 53 8.50 -1.46 2.43
C VAL A 53 8.05 -2.85 2.88
N LYS A 54 7.99 -3.11 4.19
CA LYS A 54 7.54 -4.40 4.72
C LYS A 54 6.08 -4.68 4.34
N LEU A 55 5.22 -3.68 4.44
CA LEU A 55 3.81 -3.78 4.06
C LEU A 55 3.64 -4.06 2.58
N MET A 56 4.36 -3.35 1.72
CA MET A 56 4.26 -3.55 0.28
C MET A 56 4.75 -4.92 -0.18
N ARG A 57 5.85 -5.42 0.41
CA ARG A 57 6.34 -6.77 0.17
C ARG A 57 5.32 -7.82 0.61
N ALA A 58 4.70 -7.63 1.77
CA ALA A 58 3.70 -8.55 2.29
C ALA A 58 2.43 -8.59 1.43
N ILE A 59 1.91 -7.41 1.03
CA ILE A 59 0.77 -7.29 0.12
C ILE A 59 1.05 -8.04 -1.20
N ARG A 60 2.23 -7.83 -1.78
CA ARG A 60 2.65 -8.55 -2.99
C ARG A 60 2.74 -10.06 -2.78
N SER A 61 3.40 -10.49 -1.71
CA SER A 61 3.57 -11.92 -1.40
C SER A 61 2.22 -12.61 -1.19
N LEU A 62 1.27 -11.96 -0.51
CA LEU A 62 -0.09 -12.46 -0.34
C LEU A 62 -0.82 -12.60 -1.68
N TYR A 63 -0.73 -11.60 -2.55
CA TYR A 63 -1.35 -11.67 -3.87
C TYR A 63 -0.82 -12.83 -4.70
N ILE A 64 0.50 -13.02 -4.75
CA ILE A 64 1.14 -14.14 -5.46
C ILE A 64 0.68 -15.46 -4.84
N SER A 65 0.67 -15.57 -3.51
CA SER A 65 0.23 -16.79 -2.83
C SER A 65 -1.25 -17.13 -3.08
N LYS A 66 -2.11 -16.12 -3.22
CA LYS A 66 -3.56 -16.29 -3.41
C LYS A 66 -3.92 -16.62 -4.85
N THR A 67 -3.16 -16.09 -5.81
CA THR A 67 -3.53 -16.13 -7.23
C THR A 67 -2.60 -16.97 -8.10
N GLY A 68 -1.37 -17.24 -7.65
CA GLY A 68 -0.33 -17.89 -8.45
C GLY A 68 0.29 -16.99 -9.54
N PHE A 69 -0.19 -15.74 -9.70
CA PHE A 69 0.37 -14.81 -10.68
C PHE A 69 1.58 -14.07 -10.10
N PHE A 70 2.71 -14.16 -10.81
CA PHE A 70 3.87 -13.32 -10.56
C PHE A 70 3.67 -11.97 -11.23
N LEU A 71 3.72 -10.90 -10.45
CA LEU A 71 3.71 -9.54 -10.97
C LEU A 71 5.09 -9.25 -11.57
N ASP A 72 5.11 -9.02 -12.88
CA ASP A 72 6.26 -8.55 -13.64
C ASP A 72 6.63 -7.14 -13.15
N GLU A 73 7.74 -7.04 -12.41
CA GLU A 73 8.10 -5.88 -11.59
C GLU A 73 8.27 -4.58 -12.40
N ASP A 74 8.65 -4.72 -13.68
CA ASP A 74 8.89 -3.57 -14.56
C ASP A 74 7.57 -2.90 -14.98
N LYS A 75 6.52 -3.67 -15.29
CA LYS A 75 5.21 -3.13 -15.69
C LYS A 75 4.45 -2.49 -14.53
N ASP A 76 4.58 -3.05 -13.33
CA ASP A 76 3.91 -2.53 -12.14
C ASP A 76 4.53 -1.23 -11.63
N ASN A 77 5.86 -1.13 -11.67
CA ASN A 77 6.58 0.10 -11.31
C ASN A 77 6.26 1.24 -12.29
N GLU A 78 6.21 0.96 -13.60
CA GLU A 78 5.76 1.93 -14.60
C GLU A 78 4.32 2.38 -14.37
N THR A 79 3.42 1.46 -14.03
CA THR A 79 2.00 1.75 -13.77
C THR A 79 1.83 2.62 -12.52
N ILE A 80 2.52 2.29 -11.43
CA ILE A 80 2.50 3.09 -10.18
C ILE A 80 3.15 4.46 -10.41
N ALA A 81 4.28 4.52 -11.12
CA ALA A 81 4.93 5.78 -11.45
C ALA A 81 4.03 6.68 -12.31
N SER A 82 3.29 6.11 -13.26
CA SER A 82 2.31 6.82 -14.06
C SER A 82 1.16 7.36 -13.21
N GLN A 83 0.58 6.52 -12.34
CA GLN A 83 -0.52 6.94 -11.45
C GLN A 83 -0.08 8.03 -10.45
N LEU A 84 1.14 7.93 -9.92
CA LEU A 84 1.72 8.98 -9.06
C LEU A 84 1.92 10.27 -9.84
N LYS A 85 2.47 10.20 -11.06
CA LYS A 85 2.65 11.36 -11.93
C LYS A 85 1.33 12.06 -12.23
N ASP A 86 0.28 11.30 -12.55
CA ASP A 86 -1.05 11.84 -12.84
C ASP A 86 -1.67 12.50 -11.60
N LEU A 87 -1.50 11.89 -10.43
CA LEU A 87 -1.93 12.47 -9.15
C LEU A 87 -1.20 13.79 -8.85
N PHE A 88 0.13 13.84 -9.02
CA PHE A 88 0.93 15.05 -8.82
C PHE A 88 0.56 16.16 -9.81
N LEU A 89 0.33 15.83 -11.09
CA LEU A 89 -0.10 16.78 -12.10
C LEU A 89 -1.50 17.33 -11.82
N GLY A 90 -2.41 16.50 -11.31
CA GLY A 90 -3.75 16.93 -10.88
C GLY A 90 -3.69 17.92 -9.72
N LEU A 91 -2.74 17.77 -8.81
CA LEU A 91 -2.53 18.68 -7.67
C LEU A 91 -1.86 20.02 -8.06
N LEU A 92 -1.13 20.06 -9.17
CA LEU A 92 -0.48 21.28 -9.68
C LEU A 92 -1.39 22.13 -10.58
N LYS A 93 -2.47 21.53 -11.11
CA LYS A 93 -3.42 22.19 -12.00
C LYS A 93 -4.69 22.70 -11.28
N GLY A 94 -4.72 22.60 -9.94
CA GLY A 94 -5.81 23.07 -9.08
C GLY A 94 -5.41 24.26 -8.21
#